data_AF-A0A6B9TG74-F1
#
_entry.id   AF-A0A6B9TG74-F1
#
_cell.length_a   1.000
_cell.length_b   1.000
_cell.length_c   1.000
_cell.angle_alpha   90.00
_cell.angle_beta   90.00
_cell.angle_gamma   90.00
#
_symmetry.space_group_name_H-M   'P 1'
#
loop_
_entity.id
_entity.type
_entity.pdbx_description
1 polymer ?
#
loop_
_entity_poly.entity_id
_entity_poly.type
_entity_poly.pdbx_seq_one_letter_code
_entity_poly.pdbx_strand_id
1 'polypeptide(L)'
;MDTLTVIVMLALFILLLGFIFSAGLMTPVIGKKNIFFVIFIGFIAGVIGGIFLISPVYDELPFIVRNIYMSTSDVNETITADVSAGKDILRFMDELSAQDGVEAVYSEGIFLKTDRFSESRKRIIEDKISLIDPNITSWQVHTNGTIILQVKKGHNPVRTLDTLSEWLMYTGGINTCYSAVHLVVTVRPDKVDSIVSYLQARDVVVTGIKGPAEEKAAAFKAALPDKSNIILFCGFLGMLTGIAGVFIDSIIAFIGKIRGREA
;
A
#
# COMPACT_ATOMS: atom_id res chain seq x y z
N MET A 1 -10.86 1.95 3.55
CA MET A 1 -12.26 2.37 3.77
C MET A 1 -12.95 2.43 2.43
N ASP A 2 -14.26 2.18 2.38
CA ASP A 2 -15.00 2.41 1.13
C ASP A 2 -15.02 3.92 0.78
N THR A 3 -15.03 4.24 -0.51
CA THR A 3 -15.08 5.62 -1.03
C THR A 3 -16.29 6.37 -0.47
N LEU A 4 -17.41 5.67 -0.25
CA LEU A 4 -18.60 6.22 0.40
C LEU A 4 -18.28 6.76 1.80
N THR A 5 -17.53 5.99 2.60
CA THR A 5 -17.19 6.37 3.98
C THR A 5 -16.31 7.62 3.99
N VAL A 6 -15.37 7.74 3.05
CA VAL A 6 -14.52 8.93 2.90
C VAL A 6 -15.36 10.17 2.60
N ILE A 7 -16.31 10.06 1.67
CA ILE A 7 -17.22 11.17 1.31
C ILE A 7 -18.07 11.60 2.50
N VAL A 8 -18.63 10.63 3.25
CA VAL A 8 -19.44 10.91 4.44
C VAL A 8 -18.62 11.61 5.52
N MET A 9 -17.39 11.17 5.79
CA MET A 9 -16.52 11.83 6.78
C MET A 9 -16.18 13.27 6.38
N LEU A 10 -15.89 13.53 5.11
CA LEU A 10 -15.67 14.89 4.60
C LEU A 10 -16.92 15.76 4.74
N ALA A 11 -18.09 15.24 4.41
CA ALA A 11 -19.36 15.96 4.57
C ALA A 11 -19.64 16.30 6.04
N LEU A 12 -19.39 15.36 6.97
CA LEU A 12 -19.51 15.60 8.40
C LEU A 12 -18.52 16.65 8.91
N PHE A 13 -17.30 16.70 8.36
CA PHE A 13 -16.33 17.72 8.73
C PHE A 13 -16.77 19.11 8.25
N ILE A 14 -17.32 19.22 7.05
CA ILE A 14 -17.90 20.48 6.56
C ILE A 14 -19.09 20.91 7.42
N LEU A 15 -19.94 19.96 7.83
CA LEU A 15 -21.06 20.24 8.74
C LEU A 15 -20.56 20.75 10.09
N LEU A 16 -19.53 20.13 10.65
CA LEU A 16 -18.88 20.58 11.89
C LEU A 16 -18.35 22.02 11.75
N LEU A 17 -17.70 22.36 10.63
CA LEU A 17 -17.27 23.74 10.36
C LEU A 17 -18.46 24.69 10.28
N GLY A 18 -19.56 24.28 9.63
CA GLY A 18 -20.81 25.05 9.60
C GLY A 18 -21.40 25.29 11.00
N PHE A 19 -21.31 24.31 11.90
CA PHE A 19 -21.71 24.46 13.30
C PHE A 19 -20.83 25.47 14.04
N ILE A 20 -19.49 25.39 13.88
CA ILE A 20 -18.54 26.35 14.45
C ILE A 20 -18.83 27.77 13.94
N PHE A 21 -19.11 27.90 12.64
CA PHE A 21 -19.50 29.16 12.02
C PHE A 21 -20.79 29.73 12.66
N SER A 22 -21.82 28.89 12.80
CA SER A 22 -23.09 29.28 13.40
C SER A 22 -22.94 29.69 14.87
N ALA A 23 -22.08 29.01 15.63
CA ALA A 23 -21.77 29.42 17.00
C ALA A 23 -21.08 30.80 17.03
N GLY A 24 -20.19 31.05 16.06
CA GLY A 24 -19.56 32.35 15.87
C GLY A 24 -20.57 33.49 15.62
N LEU A 25 -21.61 33.23 14.81
CA LEU A 25 -22.67 34.19 14.52
C LEU A 25 -23.47 34.64 15.75
N MET A 26 -23.57 33.82 16.79
CA MET A 26 -24.30 34.17 18.02
C MET A 26 -23.51 35.10 18.94
N THR A 27 -22.19 35.23 18.73
CA THR A 27 -21.28 35.98 19.61
C THR A 27 -21.52 37.49 19.69
N PRO A 28 -21.85 38.21 18.59
CA PRO A 28 -22.14 39.64 18.64
C PRO A 28 -23.29 40.00 19.60
N VAL A 29 -24.22 39.07 19.84
CA VAL A 29 -25.34 39.23 20.76
C VAL A 29 -24.91 39.16 22.24
N ILE A 30 -23.76 38.53 22.54
CA ILE A 30 -23.32 38.19 23.91
C ILE A 30 -22.13 39.09 24.36
N GLY A 31 -21.56 39.89 23.46
CA GLY A 31 -20.56 40.92 23.77
C GLY A 31 -19.12 40.56 23.39
N LYS A 32 -18.33 41.58 23.01
CA LYS A 32 -16.98 41.45 22.42
C LYS A 32 -15.94 40.68 23.26
N LYS A 33 -16.19 40.51 24.57
CA LYS A 33 -15.31 39.73 25.46
C LYS A 33 -15.34 38.21 25.16
N ASN A 34 -16.37 37.73 24.46
CA ASN A 34 -16.55 36.29 24.17
C ASN A 34 -15.91 35.83 22.84
N ILE A 35 -15.25 36.72 22.11
CA ILE A 35 -14.59 36.38 20.84
C ILE A 35 -13.45 35.37 21.06
N PHE A 36 -12.66 35.54 22.12
CA PHE A 36 -11.60 34.58 22.48
C PHE A 36 -12.14 33.18 22.77
N PHE A 37 -13.32 33.10 23.39
CA PHE A 37 -13.95 31.83 23.71
C PHE A 37 -14.40 31.07 22.45
N VAL A 38 -14.95 31.80 21.48
CA VAL A 38 -15.37 31.24 20.18
C VAL A 38 -14.17 30.75 19.37
N ILE A 39 -13.08 31.52 19.37
CA ILE A 39 -11.81 31.13 18.74
C ILE A 39 -11.29 29.83 19.35
N PHE A 40 -11.30 29.72 20.68
CA PHE A 40 -10.80 28.55 21.39
C PHE A 40 -11.69 27.31 21.18
N ILE A 41 -13.01 27.47 21.23
CA ILE A 41 -13.96 26.40 20.92
C ILE A 41 -13.82 25.95 19.47
N GLY A 42 -13.72 26.90 18.53
CA GLY A 42 -13.53 26.59 17.12
C GLY A 42 -12.24 25.79 16.88
N PHE A 43 -11.17 26.15 17.59
CA PHE A 43 -9.92 25.38 17.56
C PHE A 43 -10.09 23.96 18.11
N ILE A 44 -10.65 23.79 19.30
CA ILE A 44 -10.85 22.47 19.91
C ILE A 44 -11.76 21.60 19.05
N ALA A 45 -12.90 22.13 18.63
CA ALA A 45 -13.84 21.42 17.76
C ALA A 45 -13.18 21.05 16.43
N GLY A 46 -12.39 21.96 15.83
CA GLY A 46 -11.61 21.70 14.62
C GLY A 46 -10.56 20.61 14.80
N VAL A 47 -9.87 20.55 15.94
CA VAL A 47 -8.92 19.47 16.27
C VAL A 47 -9.66 18.13 16.43
N ILE A 48 -10.79 18.11 17.14
CA ILE A 48 -11.62 16.90 17.32
C ILE A 48 -12.12 16.41 15.95
N GLY A 49 -12.65 17.30 15.11
CA GLY A 49 -13.02 16.98 13.74
C GLY A 49 -11.85 16.49 12.91
N GLY A 50 -10.67 17.11 13.08
CA GLY A 50 -9.42 16.68 12.47
C GLY A 50 -9.07 15.24 12.83
N ILE A 51 -9.18 14.86 14.10
CA ILE A 51 -8.87 13.51 14.60
C ILE A 51 -9.86 12.47 14.07
N PHE A 52 -11.16 12.73 14.18
CA PHE A 52 -12.20 11.72 13.94
C PHE A 52 -12.70 11.67 12.49
N LEU A 53 -12.60 12.76 11.73
CA LEU A 53 -13.19 12.87 10.40
C LEU A 53 -12.12 13.01 9.32
N ILE A 54 -11.09 13.85 9.52
CA ILE A 54 -10.04 14.06 8.50
C ILE A 54 -8.92 13.03 8.60
N SER A 55 -8.51 12.66 9.80
CA SER A 55 -7.39 11.74 10.00
C SER A 55 -7.60 10.35 9.37
N PRO A 56 -8.80 9.73 9.46
CA PRO A 56 -9.05 8.48 8.74
C PRO A 56 -9.05 8.66 7.22
N VAL A 57 -9.59 9.78 6.71
CA VAL A 57 -9.55 10.10 5.27
C VAL A 57 -8.12 10.29 4.78
N TYR A 58 -7.28 10.92 5.60
CA TYR A 58 -5.88 11.19 5.28
C TYR A 58 -5.07 9.90 5.12
N ASP A 59 -5.32 8.91 5.98
CA ASP A 59 -4.66 7.60 5.90
C ASP A 59 -5.00 6.85 4.59
N GLU A 60 -6.16 7.15 3.99
CA GLU A 60 -6.67 6.51 2.77
C GLU A 60 -6.23 7.22 1.48
N LEU A 61 -5.70 8.44 1.56
CA LEU A 61 -5.30 9.21 0.36
C LEU A 61 -4.29 8.46 -0.53
N PRO A 62 -3.24 7.80 -0.02
CA PRO A 62 -2.31 7.04 -0.87
C PRO A 62 -3.01 5.92 -1.65
N PHE A 63 -4.01 5.27 -1.05
CA PHE A 63 -4.80 4.22 -1.70
C PHE A 63 -5.71 4.79 -2.79
N ILE A 64 -6.37 5.93 -2.54
CA ILE A 64 -7.17 6.62 -3.56
C ILE A 64 -6.28 7.02 -4.76
N VAL A 65 -5.11 7.60 -4.48
CA VAL A 65 -4.15 7.98 -5.52
C VAL A 65 -3.71 6.76 -6.33
N ARG A 66 -3.33 5.67 -5.67
CA ARG A 66 -3.02 4.38 -6.32
C ARG A 66 -4.13 3.95 -7.27
N ASN A 67 -5.37 3.91 -6.80
CA ASN A 67 -6.51 3.44 -7.61
C ASN A 67 -6.81 4.35 -8.80
N ILE A 68 -6.66 5.67 -8.65
CA ILE A 68 -6.78 6.62 -9.77
C ILE A 68 -5.71 6.29 -10.81
N TYR A 69 -4.45 6.15 -10.40
CA TYR A 69 -3.37 5.79 -11.32
C TYR A 69 -3.60 4.42 -11.98
N MET A 70 -4.06 3.42 -11.22
CA MET A 70 -4.41 2.10 -11.77
C MET A 70 -5.55 2.16 -12.78
N SER A 71 -6.50 3.10 -12.61
CA SER A 71 -7.60 3.28 -13.57
C SER A 71 -7.21 4.07 -14.82
N THR A 72 -6.14 4.87 -14.77
CA THR A 72 -5.73 5.77 -15.88
C THR A 72 -4.43 5.37 -16.57
N SER A 73 -3.67 4.45 -15.98
CA SER A 73 -2.38 3.99 -16.50
C SER A 73 -2.57 2.72 -17.32
N ASP A 74 -1.94 2.69 -18.49
CA ASP A 74 -1.81 1.48 -19.31
C ASP A 74 -0.51 0.72 -19.02
N VAL A 75 0.31 1.18 -18.06
CA VAL A 75 1.61 0.58 -17.74
C VAL A 75 1.43 -0.53 -16.71
N ASN A 76 1.86 -1.74 -17.04
CA ASN A 76 1.66 -2.92 -16.22
C ASN A 76 2.33 -2.86 -14.85
N GLU A 77 1.69 -3.55 -13.91
CA GLU A 77 2.14 -3.75 -12.54
C GLU A 77 2.69 -5.18 -12.40
N THR A 78 3.56 -5.38 -11.41
CA THR A 78 4.21 -6.66 -11.14
C THR A 78 3.83 -7.13 -9.74
N ILE A 79 3.19 -8.28 -9.66
CA ILE A 79 2.87 -8.97 -8.41
C ILE A 79 3.90 -10.06 -8.18
N THR A 80 4.54 -10.07 -7.02
CA THR A 80 5.43 -11.15 -6.58
C THR A 80 4.73 -12.04 -5.57
N ALA A 81 4.86 -13.35 -5.71
CA ALA A 81 4.15 -14.30 -4.85
C ALA A 81 4.96 -15.59 -4.61
N ASP A 82 4.83 -16.16 -3.42
CA ASP A 82 5.44 -17.44 -3.06
C ASP A 82 4.39 -18.56 -3.12
N VAL A 83 4.67 -19.57 -3.94
CA VAL A 83 3.84 -20.77 -4.09
C VAL A 83 4.58 -21.96 -3.51
N SER A 84 3.93 -22.69 -2.59
CA SER A 84 4.51 -23.93 -2.07
C SER A 84 4.69 -24.96 -3.18
N ALA A 85 5.84 -25.62 -3.21
CA ALA A 85 6.15 -26.61 -4.24
C ALA A 85 5.34 -27.91 -4.14
N GLY A 86 4.55 -28.10 -3.09
CA GLY A 86 3.58 -29.20 -3.01
C GLY A 86 2.38 -29.02 -3.94
N LYS A 87 2.20 -27.83 -4.54
CA LYS A 87 1.20 -27.57 -5.58
C LYS A 87 1.80 -27.84 -6.95
N ASP A 88 0.93 -28.19 -7.91
CA ASP A 88 1.30 -28.25 -9.33
C ASP A 88 1.60 -26.83 -9.84
N ILE A 89 2.84 -26.39 -9.68
CA ILE A 89 3.30 -25.02 -10.00
C ILE A 89 3.08 -24.72 -11.47
N LEU A 90 3.35 -25.67 -12.36
CA LEU A 90 3.24 -25.45 -13.81
C LEU A 90 1.79 -25.24 -14.21
N ARG A 91 0.90 -26.13 -13.76
CA ARG A 91 -0.53 -25.96 -14.01
C ARG A 91 -1.05 -24.67 -13.39
N PHE A 92 -0.59 -24.31 -12.20
CA PHE A 92 -0.96 -23.05 -11.56
C PHE A 92 -0.50 -21.84 -12.36
N MET A 93 0.73 -21.85 -12.89
CA MET A 93 1.25 -20.78 -13.76
C MET A 93 0.45 -20.66 -15.06
N ASP A 94 0.04 -21.79 -15.65
CA ASP A 94 -0.81 -21.81 -16.85
C ASP A 94 -2.22 -21.26 -16.55
N GLU A 95 -2.85 -21.70 -15.46
CA GLU A 95 -4.16 -21.20 -15.01
C GLU A 95 -4.12 -19.70 -14.71
N LEU A 96 -3.01 -19.22 -14.14
CA LEU A 96 -2.80 -17.80 -13.83
C LEU A 96 -2.57 -16.98 -15.10
N SER A 97 -1.78 -17.51 -16.05
CA SER A 97 -1.54 -16.87 -17.35
C SER A 97 -2.81 -16.73 -18.19
N ALA A 98 -3.80 -17.62 -17.96
CA ALA A 98 -5.09 -17.57 -18.63
C ALA A 98 -6.09 -16.58 -17.99
N GLN A 99 -5.76 -15.96 -16.85
CA GLN A 99 -6.64 -14.98 -16.21
C GLN A 99 -6.69 -13.67 -17.01
N ASP A 100 -7.87 -13.05 -17.02
CA ASP A 100 -8.06 -11.75 -17.68
C ASP A 100 -7.12 -10.68 -17.08
N GLY A 101 -6.31 -10.09 -17.96
CA GLY A 101 -5.36 -9.04 -17.63
C GLY A 101 -4.01 -9.49 -17.08
N VAL A 102 -3.72 -10.79 -17.04
CA VAL A 102 -2.36 -11.29 -16.84
C VAL A 102 -1.63 -11.30 -18.18
N GLU A 103 -0.46 -10.66 -18.24
CA GLU A 103 0.36 -10.62 -19.46
C GLU A 103 1.48 -11.64 -19.46
N ALA A 104 2.10 -11.87 -18.30
CA ALA A 104 3.20 -12.80 -18.16
C ALA A 104 3.25 -13.39 -16.76
N VAL A 105 3.56 -14.68 -16.68
CA VAL A 105 3.86 -15.38 -15.43
C VAL A 105 5.18 -16.09 -15.59
N TYR A 106 6.11 -15.89 -14.66
CA TYR A 106 7.39 -16.60 -14.66
C TYR A 106 7.91 -16.78 -13.24
N SER A 107 8.78 -17.78 -13.06
CA SER A 107 9.56 -17.93 -11.85
C SER A 107 10.87 -17.15 -11.95
N GLU A 108 11.28 -16.51 -10.86
CA GLU A 108 12.60 -15.89 -10.74
C GLU A 108 13.43 -16.45 -9.59
N GLY A 109 12.82 -17.23 -8.69
CA GLY A 109 13.54 -17.81 -7.57
C GLY A 109 12.88 -19.02 -6.93
N ILE A 110 13.67 -19.69 -6.09
CA ILE A 110 13.26 -20.85 -5.31
C ILE A 110 13.80 -20.68 -3.89
N PHE A 111 12.93 -20.93 -2.92
CA PHE A 111 13.26 -20.99 -1.50
C PHE A 111 13.19 -22.44 -1.04
N LEU A 112 14.26 -22.92 -0.40
CA LEU A 112 14.28 -24.23 0.24
C LEU A 112 14.62 -24.09 1.72
N LYS A 113 13.87 -24.83 2.53
CA LYS A 113 14.19 -25.14 3.91
C LYS A 113 14.59 -26.60 4.01
N THR A 114 15.76 -26.84 4.58
CA THR A 114 16.35 -28.16 4.75
C THR A 114 16.75 -28.41 6.20
N ASP A 115 17.25 -29.61 6.46
CA ASP A 115 18.02 -29.88 7.66
C ASP A 115 19.21 -28.92 7.79
N ARG A 116 19.64 -28.67 9.03
CA ARG A 116 20.86 -27.89 9.31
C ARG A 116 22.08 -28.68 8.86
N PHE A 117 23.09 -27.97 8.36
CA PHE A 117 24.33 -28.57 7.89
C PHE A 117 25.54 -27.73 8.30
N SER A 118 26.73 -28.32 8.25
CA SER A 118 27.99 -27.67 8.64
C SER A 118 28.44 -26.59 7.66
N GLU A 119 29.32 -25.68 8.10
CA GLU A 119 29.96 -24.68 7.23
C GLU A 119 30.79 -25.33 6.12
N SER A 120 31.42 -26.48 6.39
CA SER A 120 32.12 -27.24 5.34
C SER A 120 31.17 -27.71 4.24
N ARG A 121 29.97 -28.14 4.63
CA ARG A 121 28.94 -28.59 3.70
C ARG A 121 28.33 -27.41 2.92
N LYS A 122 28.11 -26.28 3.57
CA LYS A 122 27.70 -25.02 2.92
C LYS A 122 28.62 -24.69 1.73
N ARG A 123 29.93 -24.69 1.93
CA ARG A 123 30.91 -24.37 0.87
C ARG A 123 30.82 -25.32 -0.32
N ILE A 124 30.60 -26.62 -0.06
CA ILE A 124 30.41 -27.62 -1.13
C ILE A 124 29.13 -27.32 -1.91
N ILE A 125 28.03 -26.98 -1.22
CA ILE A 125 26.78 -26.60 -1.86
C ILE A 125 27.01 -25.36 -2.73
N GLU A 126 27.60 -24.30 -2.19
CA GLU A 126 27.86 -23.05 -2.92
C GLU A 126 28.79 -23.24 -4.14
N ASP A 127 29.79 -24.13 -4.06
CA ASP A 127 30.70 -24.41 -5.17
C ASP A 127 30.07 -25.26 -6.27
N LYS A 128 29.13 -26.15 -5.92
CA LYS A 128 28.57 -27.13 -6.86
C LYS A 128 27.21 -26.75 -7.42
N ILE A 129 26.49 -25.79 -6.83
CA ILE A 129 25.09 -25.53 -7.19
C ILE A 129 24.89 -25.13 -8.66
N SER A 130 25.81 -24.36 -9.22
CA SER A 130 25.79 -23.97 -10.64
C SER A 130 26.12 -25.11 -11.61
N LEU A 131 26.81 -26.15 -11.12
CA LEU A 131 27.11 -27.37 -11.90
C LEU A 131 25.94 -28.35 -11.89
N ILE A 132 25.11 -28.32 -10.83
CA ILE A 132 23.93 -29.17 -10.69
C ILE A 132 22.83 -28.69 -11.65
N ASP A 133 22.60 -27.38 -11.70
CA ASP A 133 21.66 -26.78 -12.64
C ASP A 133 22.22 -25.46 -13.21
N PRO A 134 22.55 -25.41 -14.51
CA PRO A 134 23.07 -24.20 -15.17
C PRO A 134 22.01 -23.10 -15.34
N ASN A 135 20.76 -23.34 -14.93
CA ASN A 135 19.69 -22.34 -14.89
C ASN A 135 19.66 -21.56 -13.57
N ILE A 136 20.40 -21.99 -12.55
CA ILE A 136 20.60 -21.22 -11.32
C ILE A 136 21.60 -20.11 -11.61
N THR A 137 21.19 -18.86 -11.40
CA THR A 137 22.01 -17.67 -11.68
C THR A 137 22.68 -17.09 -10.45
N SER A 138 22.06 -17.25 -9.28
CA SER A 138 22.62 -16.82 -8.00
C SER A 138 22.05 -17.64 -6.85
N TRP A 139 22.75 -17.66 -5.72
CA TRP A 139 22.36 -18.44 -4.56
C TRP A 139 22.83 -17.81 -3.24
N GLN A 140 22.09 -18.07 -2.18
CA GLN A 140 22.47 -17.79 -0.80
C GLN A 140 22.20 -19.03 0.04
N VAL A 141 23.25 -19.54 0.69
CA VAL A 141 23.19 -20.77 1.48
C VAL A 141 23.50 -20.44 2.94
N HIS A 142 22.63 -20.87 3.84
CA HIS A 142 22.76 -20.66 5.27
C HIS A 142 22.78 -22.00 6.00
N THR A 143 23.72 -22.17 6.93
CA THR A 143 23.90 -23.39 7.73
C THR A 143 22.74 -23.72 8.66
N ASN A 144 21.82 -22.77 8.86
CA ASN A 144 20.54 -23.00 9.51
C ASN A 144 19.53 -23.78 8.64
N GLY A 145 19.95 -24.28 7.47
CA GLY A 145 19.14 -25.03 6.53
C GLY A 145 18.26 -24.15 5.66
N THR A 146 18.67 -22.92 5.34
CA THR A 146 17.94 -22.05 4.40
C THR A 146 18.78 -21.88 3.14
N ILE A 147 18.17 -22.14 1.99
CA ILE A 147 18.78 -21.99 0.67
C ILE A 147 17.84 -21.13 -0.18
N ILE A 148 18.35 -20.04 -0.74
CA ILE A 148 17.62 -19.13 -1.61
C ILE A 148 18.33 -19.12 -2.96
N LEU A 149 17.58 -19.33 -4.04
CA LEU A 149 18.09 -19.45 -5.40
C LEU A 149 17.39 -18.46 -6.30
N GLN A 150 18.13 -17.91 -7.26
CA GLN A 150 17.55 -17.26 -8.44
C GLN A 150 17.71 -18.17 -9.64
N VAL A 151 16.66 -18.25 -10.45
CA VAL A 151 16.63 -19.04 -11.68
C VAL A 151 16.43 -18.15 -12.89
N LYS A 152 16.92 -18.59 -14.05
CA LYS A 152 16.70 -17.90 -15.32
C LYS A 152 15.19 -17.72 -15.57
N LYS A 153 14.82 -16.52 -16.00
CA LYS A 153 13.44 -16.18 -16.38
C LYS A 153 12.89 -17.19 -17.40
N GLY A 154 11.70 -17.72 -17.11
CA GLY A 154 11.01 -18.70 -17.96
C GLY A 154 11.51 -20.14 -17.83
N HIS A 155 12.47 -20.41 -16.96
CA HIS A 155 12.86 -21.79 -16.63
C HIS A 155 11.79 -22.49 -15.79
N ASN A 156 11.71 -23.81 -15.90
CA ASN A 156 10.81 -24.63 -15.08
C ASN A 156 11.42 -24.82 -13.67
N PRO A 157 10.86 -24.16 -12.63
CA PRO A 157 11.45 -24.19 -11.29
C PRO A 157 11.30 -25.55 -10.59
N VAL A 158 10.34 -26.38 -11.01
CA VAL A 158 10.10 -27.71 -10.43
C VAL A 158 11.29 -28.62 -10.72
N ARG A 159 11.82 -28.58 -11.94
CA ARG A 159 12.97 -29.40 -12.34
C ARG A 159 14.22 -29.03 -11.53
N THR A 160 14.48 -27.73 -11.35
CA THR A 160 15.60 -27.26 -10.54
C THR A 160 15.44 -27.70 -9.08
N LEU A 161 14.23 -27.59 -8.54
CA LEU A 161 13.92 -28.00 -7.18
C LEU A 161 14.17 -29.50 -6.98
N ASP A 162 13.62 -30.35 -7.84
CA ASP A 162 13.75 -31.81 -7.74
C ASP A 162 15.23 -32.23 -7.83
N THR A 163 15.94 -31.71 -8.84
CA THR A 163 17.36 -32.02 -9.06
C THR A 163 18.22 -31.61 -7.85
N LEU A 164 17.95 -30.44 -7.27
CA LEU A 164 18.70 -29.97 -6.12
C LEU A 164 18.35 -30.76 -4.85
N SER A 165 17.08 -31.03 -4.60
CA SER A 165 16.63 -31.80 -3.44
C SER A 165 17.18 -33.23 -3.47
N GLU A 166 17.18 -33.89 -4.63
CA GLU A 166 17.81 -35.21 -4.80
C GLU A 166 19.33 -35.13 -4.55
N TRP A 167 20.01 -34.16 -5.13
CA TRP A 167 21.45 -34.01 -4.94
C TRP A 167 21.84 -33.77 -3.47
N LEU A 168 21.09 -32.91 -2.76
CA LEU A 168 21.29 -32.63 -1.34
C LEU A 168 21.12 -33.88 -0.48
N MET A 169 20.10 -34.69 -0.80
CA MET A 169 19.86 -35.98 -0.15
C MET A 169 21.00 -36.96 -0.42
N TYR A 170 21.33 -37.22 -1.70
CA TYR A 170 22.29 -38.26 -2.06
C TYR A 170 23.72 -37.96 -1.65
N THR A 171 24.12 -36.69 -1.66
CA THR A 171 25.51 -36.32 -1.40
C THR A 171 25.75 -35.86 0.03
N GLY A 172 24.70 -35.64 0.84
CA GLY A 172 24.83 -35.09 2.19
C GLY A 172 23.81 -35.57 3.21
N GLY A 173 22.85 -36.41 2.83
CA GLY A 173 21.77 -36.83 3.72
C GLY A 173 20.90 -35.67 4.21
N ILE A 174 20.84 -34.57 3.44
CA ILE A 174 20.11 -33.35 3.81
C ILE A 174 18.69 -33.46 3.24
N ASN A 175 17.70 -33.56 4.12
CA ASN A 175 16.30 -33.60 3.69
C ASN A 175 15.78 -32.19 3.41
N THR A 176 14.92 -32.05 2.39
CA THR A 176 14.15 -30.84 2.16
C THR A 176 12.85 -30.93 2.97
N CYS A 177 12.66 -30.00 3.91
CA CYS A 177 11.47 -29.96 4.76
C CYS A 177 10.35 -29.13 4.13
N TYR A 178 10.72 -28.04 3.45
CA TYR A 178 9.78 -27.12 2.82
C TYR A 178 10.43 -26.47 1.61
N SER A 179 9.65 -26.22 0.58
CA SER A 179 10.09 -25.46 -0.59
C SER A 179 8.97 -24.59 -1.13
N ALA A 180 9.38 -23.45 -1.66
CA ALA A 180 8.50 -22.50 -2.32
C ALA A 180 9.17 -21.95 -3.56
N VAL A 181 8.37 -21.63 -4.56
CA VAL A 181 8.79 -20.97 -5.79
C VAL A 181 8.32 -19.53 -5.75
N HIS A 182 9.25 -18.61 -5.99
CA HIS A 182 8.98 -17.20 -6.14
C HIS A 182 8.54 -16.92 -7.57
N LEU A 183 7.27 -16.55 -7.71
CA LEU A 183 6.61 -16.21 -8.96
C LEU A 183 6.52 -14.70 -9.12
N VAL A 184 6.63 -14.29 -10.37
CA VAL A 184 6.42 -12.92 -10.84
C VAL A 184 5.30 -12.94 -11.86
N VAL A 185 4.31 -12.08 -11.62
CA VAL A 185 3.08 -11.99 -12.41
C VAL A 185 2.97 -10.55 -12.90
N THR A 186 3.10 -10.35 -14.21
CA THR A 186 2.87 -9.06 -14.85
C THR A 186 1.39 -8.94 -15.18
N VAL A 187 0.73 -7.90 -14.66
CA VAL A 187 -0.71 -7.72 -14.71
C VAL A 187 -1.06 -6.29 -15.13
N ARG A 188 -2.14 -6.14 -15.89
CA ARG A 188 -2.71 -4.84 -16.20
C ARG A 188 -3.16 -4.11 -14.92
N PRO A 189 -3.00 -2.78 -14.85
CA PRO A 189 -3.28 -2.04 -13.61
C PRO A 189 -4.69 -2.20 -13.06
N ASP A 190 -5.70 -2.24 -13.93
CA ASP A 190 -7.12 -2.39 -13.56
C ASP A 190 -7.48 -3.80 -13.04
N LYS A 191 -6.59 -4.78 -13.17
CA LYS A 191 -6.80 -6.17 -12.77
C LYS A 191 -5.96 -6.61 -11.57
N VAL A 192 -5.05 -5.77 -11.07
CA VAL A 192 -4.15 -6.11 -9.95
C VAL A 192 -4.91 -6.67 -8.75
N ASP A 193 -5.91 -5.96 -8.24
CA ASP A 193 -6.64 -6.38 -7.03
C ASP A 193 -7.43 -7.68 -7.25
N SER A 194 -7.92 -7.91 -8.49
CA SER A 194 -8.61 -9.15 -8.85
C SER A 194 -7.67 -10.36 -8.87
N ILE A 195 -6.44 -10.18 -9.38
CA ILE A 195 -5.42 -11.22 -9.40
C ILE A 195 -4.88 -11.47 -7.99
N VAL A 196 -4.65 -10.44 -7.18
CA VAL A 196 -4.27 -10.59 -5.76
C VAL A 196 -5.31 -11.43 -5.01
N SER A 197 -6.60 -11.13 -5.21
CA SER A 197 -7.69 -11.89 -4.60
C SER A 197 -7.72 -13.34 -5.09
N TYR A 198 -7.48 -13.58 -6.38
CA TYR A 198 -7.38 -14.91 -6.97
C TYR A 198 -6.24 -15.75 -6.37
N LEU A 199 -5.07 -15.13 -6.15
CA LEU A 199 -3.89 -15.76 -5.53
C LEU A 199 -4.19 -16.12 -4.06
N GLN A 200 -4.73 -15.18 -3.29
CA GLN A 200 -5.03 -15.39 -1.87
C GLN A 200 -6.09 -16.47 -1.66
N ALA A 201 -7.12 -16.53 -2.51
CA ALA A 201 -8.15 -17.57 -2.46
C ALA A 201 -7.62 -19.00 -2.70
N ARG A 202 -6.39 -19.13 -3.23
CA ARG A 202 -5.72 -20.41 -3.49
C ARG A 202 -4.54 -20.65 -2.55
N ASP A 203 -4.52 -20.01 -1.38
CA ASP A 203 -3.43 -20.12 -0.40
C ASP A 203 -2.05 -19.84 -1.01
N VAL A 204 -1.96 -18.82 -1.86
CA VAL A 204 -0.70 -18.28 -2.39
C VAL A 204 -0.37 -17.00 -1.65
N VAL A 205 0.87 -16.89 -1.18
CA VAL A 205 1.31 -15.76 -0.37
C VAL A 205 1.82 -14.66 -1.29
N VAL A 206 1.10 -13.55 -1.39
CA VAL A 206 1.57 -12.36 -2.11
C VAL A 206 2.66 -11.70 -1.27
N THR A 207 3.87 -11.59 -1.82
CA THR A 207 5.04 -11.03 -1.14
C THR A 207 5.27 -9.56 -1.48
N GLY A 208 4.70 -9.07 -2.58
CA GLY A 208 4.80 -7.68 -2.97
C GLY A 208 4.03 -7.32 -4.24
N ILE A 209 3.78 -6.03 -4.40
CA ILE A 209 3.23 -5.42 -5.62
C ILE A 209 4.17 -4.27 -5.97
N LYS A 210 4.64 -4.20 -7.21
CA LYS A 210 5.56 -3.19 -7.71
C LYS A 210 5.10 -2.67 -9.06
N GLY A 211 5.14 -1.36 -9.22
CA GLY A 211 4.98 -0.70 -10.51
C GLY A 211 4.63 0.78 -10.34
N PRO A 212 4.33 1.47 -11.45
CA PRO A 212 4.22 2.92 -11.46
C PRO A 212 3.14 3.45 -10.50
N ALA A 213 2.00 2.79 -10.37
CA ALA A 213 0.94 3.23 -9.47
C ALA A 213 1.37 3.12 -8.00
N GLU A 214 2.05 2.03 -7.63
CA GLU A 214 2.60 1.84 -6.28
C GLU A 214 3.71 2.86 -5.98
N GLU A 215 4.60 3.13 -6.93
CA GLU A 215 5.66 4.14 -6.78
C GLU A 215 5.09 5.55 -6.61
N LYS A 216 4.07 5.91 -7.39
CA LYS A 216 3.40 7.22 -7.27
C LYS A 216 2.65 7.34 -5.95
N ALA A 217 1.99 6.28 -5.49
CA ALA A 217 1.32 6.26 -4.20
C ALA A 217 2.33 6.38 -3.04
N ALA A 218 3.47 5.69 -3.12
CA ALA A 218 4.55 5.80 -2.14
C ALA A 218 5.19 7.20 -2.13
N ALA A 219 5.46 7.78 -3.31
CA ALA A 219 5.99 9.14 -3.44
C ALA A 219 5.00 10.18 -2.89
N PHE A 220 3.71 10.01 -3.18
CA PHE A 220 2.65 10.86 -2.63
C PHE A 220 2.61 10.76 -1.10
N LYS A 221 2.63 9.54 -0.55
CA LYS A 221 2.67 9.31 0.90
C LYS A 221 3.91 9.93 1.56
N ALA A 222 5.07 9.90 0.90
CA ALA A 222 6.28 10.52 1.41
C ALA A 222 6.24 12.06 1.38
N ALA A 223 5.47 12.65 0.46
CA ALA A 223 5.28 14.10 0.37
C ALA A 223 4.19 14.63 1.32
N LEU A 224 3.35 13.74 1.87
CA LEU A 224 2.29 14.10 2.80
C LEU A 224 2.87 14.58 4.14
N PRO A 225 2.43 15.73 4.68
CA PRO A 225 2.78 16.16 6.03
C PRO A 225 2.43 15.12 7.10
N ASP A 226 3.09 15.22 8.26
CA ASP A 226 2.72 14.41 9.42
C ASP A 226 1.25 14.61 9.79
N LYS A 227 0.60 13.51 10.18
CA LYS A 227 -0.81 13.48 10.56
C LYS A 227 -1.16 14.50 11.65
N SER A 228 -0.25 14.69 12.61
CA SER A 228 -0.39 15.71 13.66
C SER A 228 -0.48 17.13 13.11
N ASN A 229 0.25 17.44 12.03
CA ASN A 229 0.22 18.77 11.40
C ASN A 229 -1.11 19.01 10.69
N ILE A 230 -1.69 17.98 10.08
CA ILE A 230 -3.03 18.06 9.46
C ILE A 230 -4.11 18.25 10.52
N ILE A 231 -4.04 17.53 11.63
CA ILE A 231 -4.98 17.70 12.76
C ILE A 231 -4.89 19.12 13.32
N LEU A 232 -3.67 19.63 13.51
CA LEU A 232 -3.45 21.00 13.98
C LEU A 232 -3.99 22.03 12.99
N PHE A 233 -3.77 21.81 11.69
CA PHE A 233 -4.32 22.64 10.62
C PHE A 233 -5.84 22.66 10.65
N CYS A 234 -6.50 21.52 10.89
CA CYS A 234 -7.96 21.44 11.05
C CYS A 234 -8.43 22.27 12.27
N GLY A 235 -7.67 22.28 13.36
CA GLY A 235 -7.89 23.19 14.48
C GLY A 235 -7.82 24.66 14.07
N PHE A 236 -6.78 25.06 13.34
CA PHE A 236 -6.65 26.42 12.84
C PHE A 236 -7.78 26.82 11.88
N LEU A 237 -8.21 25.89 11.02
CA LEU A 237 -9.32 26.08 10.10
C LEU A 237 -10.64 26.27 10.87
N GLY A 238 -10.86 25.51 11.95
CA GLY A 238 -11.97 25.71 12.87
C GLY A 238 -11.93 27.09 13.54
N MET A 239 -10.77 27.55 13.99
CA MET A 239 -10.58 28.91 14.51
C MET A 239 -10.95 29.98 13.48
N LEU A 240 -10.43 29.88 12.25
CA LEU A 240 -10.73 30.84 11.17
C LEU A 240 -12.23 30.86 10.85
N THR A 241 -12.85 29.69 10.84
CA THR A 241 -14.29 29.55 10.58
C THR A 241 -15.13 30.22 11.67
N GLY A 242 -14.74 30.07 12.94
CA GLY A 242 -15.37 30.77 14.06
C GLY A 242 -15.23 32.29 13.95
N ILE A 243 -14.04 32.79 13.61
CA ILE A 243 -13.79 34.22 13.37
C ILE A 243 -14.64 34.74 12.21
N ALA A 244 -14.71 34.00 11.11
CA ALA A 244 -15.54 34.37 9.96
C ALA A 244 -17.02 34.50 10.34
N GLY A 245 -17.53 33.62 11.22
CA GLY A 245 -18.87 33.74 11.78
C GLY A 245 -19.05 35.01 12.61
N VAL A 246 -18.12 35.32 13.51
CA VAL A 246 -18.20 36.52 14.37
C VAL A 246 -18.26 37.82 13.56
N PHE A 247 -17.55 37.89 12.45
CA PHE A 247 -17.42 39.10 11.64
C PHE A 247 -18.23 39.08 10.34
N ILE A 248 -19.24 38.21 10.22
CA ILE A 248 -19.99 38.07 8.97
C ILE A 248 -20.60 39.40 8.51
N ASP A 249 -21.14 40.20 9.42
CA ASP A 249 -21.80 41.47 9.08
C ASP A 249 -20.80 42.47 8.49
N SER A 250 -19.59 42.52 9.05
CA SER A 250 -18.49 43.34 8.54
C SER A 250 -18.00 42.84 7.18
N ILE A 251 -17.96 41.52 6.97
CA ILE A 251 -17.55 40.91 5.69
C ILE A 251 -18.59 41.18 4.60
N ILE A 252 -19.88 41.00 4.91
CA ILE A 252 -20.99 41.28 3.99
C ILE A 252 -21.04 42.78 3.65
N ALA A 253 -20.86 43.67 4.62
CA ALA A 253 -20.79 45.10 4.38
C ALA A 253 -19.59 45.50 3.50
N PHE A 254 -18.43 44.85 3.70
CA PHE A 254 -17.24 45.08 2.88
C PHE A 254 -17.41 44.58 1.44
N ILE A 255 -17.97 43.37 1.25
CA ILE A 255 -18.28 42.81 -0.08
C ILE A 255 -19.34 43.67 -0.78
N GLY A 256 -20.37 44.11 -0.06
CA GLY A 256 -21.38 45.03 -0.57
C GLY A 256 -20.81 46.38 -1.01
N LYS A 257 -19.81 46.89 -0.28
CA LYS A 257 -19.10 48.14 -0.62
C LYS A 257 -18.18 48.00 -1.84
N ILE A 258 -17.60 46.82 -2.07
CA ILE A 258 -16.83 46.52 -3.28
C ILE A 258 -17.78 46.38 -4.48
N ARG A 259 -18.89 45.66 -4.32
CA ARG A 259 -19.87 45.41 -5.39
C ARG A 259 -20.71 46.64 -5.73
N GLY A 260 -20.94 47.53 -4.77
CA GLY A 260 -21.61 48.83 -4.96
C GLY A 260 -20.70 49.95 -5.48
N ARG A 261 -19.43 49.65 -5.80
CA ARG A 261 -18.48 50.61 -6.40
C ARG A 261 -18.39 50.48 -7.92
N GLU A 262 -19.12 49.53 -8.52
CA GLU A 262 -19.28 49.34 -9.97
C GLU A 262 -20.67 49.77 -10.49
N ALA A 263 -21.42 50.58 -9.73
CA ALA A 263 -22.66 51.22 -10.18
C ALA A 263 -22.53 52.75 -10.18
#